data_AF-F0NP57-F1
#
_entry.id   AF-F0NP57-F1
#
_cell.length_a   1.000
_cell.length_b   1.000
_cell.length_c   1.000
_cell.angle_alpha   90.00
_cell.angle_beta   90.00
_cell.angle_gamma   90.00
#
_symmetry.space_group_name_H-M   'P 1'
#
loop_
_entity.id
_entity.type
_entity.pdbx_description
1 polymer ?
#
loop_
_entity_poly.entity_id
_entity_poly.type
_entity_poly.pdbx_seq_one_letter_code
_entity_poly.pdbx_strand_id
1 'polypeptide(L)'
;MKFEEIFIGLVLPLIVIPNELVVYSTIKGYESIFIGGFIVIVGEILSVFIAKLIIKKRVRIEVNKGLIFTPFMILLLSFFPPFSSATNPSLFTILIPAGIIGGVCEEIIYRGYMISDMTSVYVQAFLWSLLHIFDGLYFFLWTILIGIVLGLIAKRYGILPTILIHVISNIIRALL
;
A
#
# COMPACT_ATOMS: atom_id res chain seq x y z
N MET A 1 -20.01 2.11 -6.99
CA MET A 1 -19.38 1.56 -5.77
C MET A 1 -20.41 1.16 -4.73
N LYS A 2 -20.13 0.06 -4.03
CA LYS A 2 -20.92 -0.42 -2.89
C LYS A 2 -20.36 0.12 -1.56
N PHE A 3 -21.21 0.20 -0.54
CA PHE A 3 -20.79 0.69 0.79
C PHE A 3 -19.67 -0.16 1.39
N GLU A 4 -19.75 -1.48 1.21
CA GLU A 4 -18.78 -2.44 1.72
C GLU A 4 -17.39 -2.20 1.13
N GLU A 5 -17.30 -1.79 -0.15
CA GLU A 5 -16.04 -1.45 -0.83
C GLU A 5 -15.39 -0.20 -0.21
N ILE A 6 -16.19 0.80 0.15
CA ILE A 6 -15.70 2.02 0.82
C ILE A 6 -15.25 1.67 2.24
N PHE A 7 -16.05 0.88 2.96
CA PHE A 7 -15.76 0.48 4.33
C PHE A 7 -14.42 -0.25 4.44
N ILE A 8 -14.15 -1.24 3.57
CA ILE A 8 -12.86 -1.96 3.62
C ILE A 8 -11.66 -1.07 3.31
N GLY A 9 -11.82 -0.01 2.50
CA GLY A 9 -10.78 0.98 2.23
C GLY A 9 -10.47 1.86 3.44
N LEU A 10 -11.37 1.92 4.42
CA LEU A 10 -11.17 2.65 5.68
C LEU A 10 -10.65 1.74 6.81
N VAL A 11 -10.86 0.42 6.72
CA VAL A 11 -10.43 -0.53 7.77
C VAL A 11 -8.93 -0.42 8.03
N LEU A 12 -8.10 -0.43 6.97
CA LEU A 12 -6.65 -0.35 7.11
C LEU A 12 -6.17 0.93 7.80
N PRO A 13 -6.52 2.15 7.33
CA PRO A 13 -6.09 3.37 8.00
C PRO A 13 -6.64 3.48 9.43
N LEU A 14 -7.85 2.99 9.70
CA LEU A 14 -8.41 3.00 11.06
C LEU A 14 -7.69 2.05 12.02
N ILE A 15 -7.11 0.96 11.53
CA ILE A 15 -6.33 0.01 12.34
C ILE A 15 -4.89 0.51 12.50
N VAL A 16 -4.23 0.93 11.42
CA VAL A 16 -2.78 1.19 11.44
C VAL A 16 -2.45 2.57 12.01
N ILE A 17 -3.10 3.63 11.51
CA ILE A 17 -2.70 5.02 11.83
C ILE A 17 -2.75 5.31 13.34
N PRO A 18 -3.84 5.01 14.08
CA PRO A 18 -3.87 5.34 15.50
C PRO A 18 -2.79 4.59 16.29
N ASN A 19 -2.51 3.33 15.94
CA ASN A 19 -1.52 2.52 16.64
C ASN A 19 -0.10 2.98 16.33
N GLU A 20 0.22 3.33 15.07
CA GLU A 20 1.50 3.94 14.72
C GLU A 20 1.72 5.26 15.46
N LEU A 21 0.72 6.14 15.51
CA LEU A 21 0.83 7.41 16.24
C LEU A 21 1.09 7.22 17.74
N VAL A 22 0.48 6.20 18.36
CA VAL A 22 0.77 5.84 19.75
C VAL A 22 2.21 5.36 19.92
N VAL A 23 2.71 4.53 19.00
CA VAL A 23 4.11 4.05 19.04
C VAL A 23 5.09 5.21 18.91
N TYR A 24 4.92 6.06 17.89
CA TYR A 24 5.85 7.16 17.62
C TYR A 24 5.81 8.25 18.69
N SER A 25 4.68 8.42 19.38
CA SER A 25 4.58 9.34 20.53
C SER A 25 5.22 8.78 21.81
N THR A 26 5.08 7.47 22.06
CA THR A 26 5.47 6.82 23.32
C THR A 26 6.91 6.30 23.31
N ILE A 27 7.36 5.74 22.19
CA ILE A 27 8.66 5.08 22.04
C ILE A 27 9.59 6.02 21.26
N LYS A 28 10.84 6.15 21.70
CA LYS A 28 11.85 7.03 21.08
C LYS A 28 12.97 6.22 20.44
N GLY A 29 13.61 6.81 19.44
CA GLY A 29 14.72 6.17 18.73
C GLY A 29 14.28 5.02 17.81
N TYR A 30 15.24 4.17 17.44
CA TYR A 30 15.05 3.14 16.42
C TYR A 30 14.01 2.08 16.79
N GLU A 31 13.77 1.82 18.07
CA GLU A 31 12.75 0.87 18.55
C GLU A 31 11.35 1.25 18.08
N SER A 32 11.07 2.55 17.97
CA SER A 32 9.78 3.04 17.47
C SER A 32 9.52 2.63 16.02
N ILE A 33 10.56 2.59 15.18
CA ILE A 33 10.47 2.18 13.77
C ILE A 33 10.21 0.67 13.67
N PHE A 34 10.88 -0.13 14.50
CA PHE A 34 10.66 -1.57 14.53
C PHE A 34 9.24 -1.92 14.97
N ILE A 35 8.78 -1.33 16.06
CA ILE A 35 7.44 -1.60 16.61
C ILE A 35 6.37 -1.03 15.68
N GLY A 36 6.58 0.14 15.09
CA GLY A 36 5.71 0.72 14.07
C GLY A 36 5.57 -0.20 12.86
N GLY A 37 6.69 -0.64 12.27
CA GLY A 37 6.68 -1.58 11.15
C GLY A 37 6.01 -2.91 11.47
N PHE A 38 6.17 -3.43 12.69
CA PHE A 38 5.45 -4.63 13.15
C PHE A 38 3.92 -4.40 13.21
N ILE A 39 3.49 -3.27 13.76
CA ILE A 39 2.07 -2.89 13.84
C ILE A 39 1.46 -2.74 12.44
N VAL A 40 2.20 -2.14 11.51
CA VAL A 40 1.78 -2.01 10.10
C VAL A 40 1.54 -3.39 9.51
N ILE A 41 2.52 -4.31 9.59
CA ILE A 41 2.41 -5.68 9.08
C ILE A 41 1.18 -6.39 9.64
N VAL A 42 0.99 -6.34 10.97
CA VAL A 42 -0.15 -6.99 11.63
C VAL A 42 -1.47 -6.37 11.20
N GLY A 43 -1.54 -5.04 11.15
CA GLY A 43 -2.74 -4.29 10.76
C GLY A 43 -3.14 -4.55 9.31
N GLU A 44 -2.18 -4.67 8.40
CA GLU A 44 -2.38 -5.00 7.00
C GLU A 44 -2.94 -6.40 6.79
N ILE A 45 -2.32 -7.40 7.43
CA ILE A 45 -2.79 -8.79 7.37
C ILE A 45 -4.22 -8.89 7.94
N LEU A 46 -4.47 -8.24 9.07
CA LEU A 46 -5.79 -8.23 9.69
C LEU A 46 -6.84 -7.55 8.80
N SER A 47 -6.47 -6.44 8.15
CA SER A 47 -7.34 -5.72 7.23
C SER A 47 -7.71 -6.55 6.01
N VAL A 48 -6.75 -7.30 5.43
CA VAL A 48 -7.03 -8.25 4.34
C VAL A 48 -7.99 -9.35 4.81
N PHE A 49 -7.80 -9.88 6.02
CA PHE A 49 -8.68 -10.91 6.58
C PHE A 49 -10.12 -10.38 6.77
N ILE A 50 -10.27 -9.20 7.37
CA ILE A 50 -11.57 -8.52 7.53
C ILE A 50 -12.21 -8.25 6.16
N ALA A 51 -11.45 -7.72 5.21
CA ALA A 51 -11.95 -7.43 3.87
C ALA A 51 -12.45 -8.70 3.17
N LYS A 52 -11.76 -9.85 3.32
CA LYS A 52 -12.17 -11.14 2.77
C LYS A 52 -13.47 -11.67 3.40
N LEU A 53 -13.71 -11.41 4.69
CA LEU A 53 -14.95 -11.81 5.36
C LEU A 53 -16.17 -11.01 4.87
N ILE A 54 -15.96 -9.73 4.55
CA ILE A 54 -17.01 -8.80 4.09
C ILE A 54 -17.26 -8.97 2.58
N ILE A 55 -16.19 -8.92 1.78
CA ILE A 55 -16.25 -8.96 0.31
C ILE A 55 -16.02 -10.40 -0.17
N LYS A 56 -17.12 -11.09 -0.52
CA LYS A 56 -17.11 -12.45 -1.09
C LYS A 56 -16.70 -12.49 -2.57
N LYS A 57 -15.76 -11.63 -2.99
CA LYS A 57 -15.22 -11.56 -4.35
C LYS A 57 -13.89 -12.30 -4.40
N ARG A 58 -13.66 -13.08 -5.45
CA ARG A 58 -12.33 -13.67 -5.70
C ARG A 58 -11.41 -12.62 -6.32
N VAL A 59 -10.27 -12.38 -5.69
CA VAL A 59 -9.20 -11.54 -6.22
C VAL A 59 -8.41 -12.35 -7.26
N ARG A 60 -8.25 -11.82 -8.47
CA ARG A 60 -7.50 -12.49 -9.55
C ARG A 60 -6.04 -12.05 -9.51
N ILE A 61 -5.17 -13.00 -9.17
CA ILE A 61 -3.72 -12.82 -9.12
C ILE A 61 -3.12 -13.80 -10.12
N GLU A 62 -3.00 -13.37 -11.38
CA GLU A 62 -2.62 -14.23 -12.51
C GLU A 62 -1.64 -13.49 -13.42
N VAL A 63 -0.74 -14.22 -14.07
CA VAL A 63 0.17 -13.69 -15.09
C VAL A 63 -0.63 -13.16 -16.27
N ASN A 64 -0.39 -11.92 -16.67
CA ASN A 64 -1.19 -11.24 -17.69
C ASN A 64 -0.39 -10.16 -18.44
N LYS A 65 -1.00 -9.61 -19.49
CA LYS A 65 -0.37 -8.58 -20.35
C LYS A 65 -0.01 -7.28 -19.62
N GLY A 66 -0.64 -6.99 -18.48
CA GLY A 66 -0.34 -5.82 -17.66
C GLY A 66 1.07 -5.81 -17.06
N LEU A 67 1.75 -6.96 -17.02
CA LEU A 67 3.16 -7.05 -16.60
C LEU A 67 4.12 -6.19 -17.45
N ILE A 68 3.71 -5.82 -18.67
CA ILE A 68 4.50 -4.90 -19.50
C ILE A 68 4.67 -3.52 -18.87
N PHE A 69 3.72 -3.09 -18.03
CA PHE A 69 3.79 -1.79 -17.34
C PHE A 69 4.73 -1.82 -16.14
N THR A 70 5.03 -3.00 -15.60
CA THR A 70 5.82 -3.17 -14.37
C THR A 70 7.18 -2.46 -14.41
N PRO A 71 8.07 -2.70 -15.40
CA PRO A 71 9.39 -2.05 -15.42
C PRO A 71 9.29 -0.53 -15.57
N PHE A 72 8.37 -0.02 -16.40
CA PHE A 72 8.18 1.41 -16.58
C PHE A 72 7.68 2.09 -15.31
N MET A 73 6.71 1.48 -14.63
CA MET A 73 6.15 2.02 -13.39
C MET A 73 7.14 1.96 -12.23
N ILE A 74 7.93 0.88 -12.12
CA ILE A 74 9.01 0.81 -11.11
C ILE A 74 10.00 1.95 -11.34
N LEU A 75 10.44 2.15 -12.59
CA LEU A 75 11.35 3.24 -12.93
C LEU A 75 10.75 4.62 -12.58
N LEU A 76 9.48 4.86 -12.92
CA LEU A 76 8.77 6.10 -12.57
C LEU A 76 8.73 6.33 -11.05
N LEU A 77 8.44 5.29 -10.28
CA LEU A 77 8.34 5.36 -8.82
C LEU A 77 9.70 5.55 -8.14
N SER A 78 10.79 5.11 -8.77
CA SER A 78 12.15 5.33 -8.28
C SER A 78 12.61 6.79 -8.38
N PHE A 79 11.96 7.64 -9.17
CA PHE A 79 12.33 9.06 -9.33
C PHE A 79 11.67 10.01 -8.32
N PHE A 80 10.72 9.53 -7.49
CA PHE A 80 10.06 10.36 -6.48
C PHE A 80 10.84 10.30 -5.16
N PRO A 81 11.02 11.43 -4.44
CA PRO A 81 12.17 11.64 -3.57
C PRO A 81 12.34 10.54 -2.53
N PRO A 82 13.60 10.13 -2.28
CA PRO A 82 13.91 9.07 -1.34
C PRO A 82 13.46 9.46 0.08
N PHE A 83 13.05 8.45 0.86
CA PHE A 83 13.13 8.61 2.32
C PHE A 83 14.60 8.89 2.64
N SER A 84 14.87 9.86 3.53
CA SER A 84 16.23 10.07 4.02
C SER A 84 16.75 8.74 4.58
N SER A 85 17.80 8.25 3.93
CA SER A 85 18.41 6.93 4.02
C SER A 85 18.34 6.26 5.41
N ALA A 86 17.71 5.09 5.44
CA ALA A 86 17.96 4.11 6.49
C ALA A 86 19.35 3.52 6.29
N THR A 87 20.40 4.24 6.71
CA THR A 87 21.80 3.76 6.66
C THR A 87 22.09 2.67 7.71
N ASN A 88 21.07 2.25 8.49
CA ASN A 88 21.22 1.27 9.54
C ASN A 88 20.76 -0.12 9.04
N PRO A 89 21.68 -1.09 8.84
CA PRO A 89 21.35 -2.42 8.32
C PRO A 89 20.32 -3.18 9.16
N SER A 90 20.21 -2.87 10.47
CA SER A 90 19.19 -3.50 11.32
C SER A 90 17.78 -3.14 10.87
N LEU A 91 17.55 -1.92 10.36
CA LEU A 91 16.24 -1.49 9.88
C LEU A 91 15.77 -2.27 8.65
N PHE A 92 16.68 -2.83 7.84
CA PHE A 92 16.28 -3.68 6.71
C PHE A 92 15.52 -4.93 7.16
N THR A 93 15.80 -5.45 8.36
CA THR A 93 15.14 -6.66 8.88
C THR A 93 13.65 -6.46 9.15
N ILE A 94 13.18 -5.22 9.30
CA ILE A 94 11.76 -4.90 9.48
C ILE A 94 11.17 -4.15 8.28
N LEU A 95 11.93 -3.24 7.65
CA LEU A 95 11.45 -2.43 6.53
C LEU A 95 11.21 -3.25 5.27
N ILE A 96 12.05 -4.25 4.98
CA ILE A 96 11.84 -5.12 3.79
C ILE A 96 10.57 -5.97 3.97
N PRO A 97 10.39 -6.72 5.08
CA PRO A 97 9.13 -7.43 5.31
C PRO A 97 7.91 -6.52 5.31
N ALA A 98 7.97 -5.34 5.95
CA ALA A 98 6.87 -4.38 5.94
C ALA A 98 6.56 -3.89 4.51
N GLY A 99 7.58 -3.53 3.73
CA GLY A 99 7.40 -3.09 2.35
C GLY A 99 6.81 -4.18 1.43
N ILE A 100 7.17 -5.44 1.65
CA ILE A 100 6.63 -6.59 0.91
C ILE A 100 5.18 -6.88 1.33
N ILE A 101 4.96 -7.08 2.63
CA ILE A 101 3.65 -7.47 3.16
C ILE A 101 2.65 -6.34 2.90
N GLY A 102 3.04 -5.09 3.14
CA GLY A 102 2.20 -3.93 2.88
C GLY A 102 1.90 -3.71 1.42
N GLY A 103 2.92 -3.78 0.57
CA GLY A 103 2.72 -3.72 -0.87
C GLY A 103 1.74 -4.79 -1.37
N VAL A 104 1.79 -6.01 -0.84
CA VAL A 104 0.82 -7.06 -1.19
C VAL A 104 -0.57 -6.78 -0.62
N CYS A 105 -0.67 -6.47 0.67
CA CYS A 105 -1.94 -6.34 1.38
C CYS A 105 -2.75 -5.14 0.90
N GLU A 106 -2.09 -4.00 0.71
CA GLU A 106 -2.71 -2.79 0.17
C GLU A 106 -3.25 -3.02 -1.24
N GLU A 107 -2.49 -3.69 -2.11
CA GLU A 107 -2.97 -4.00 -3.47
C GLU A 107 -4.17 -4.97 -3.45
N ILE A 108 -4.20 -5.93 -2.53
CA ILE A 108 -5.36 -6.82 -2.36
C ILE A 108 -6.60 -6.01 -1.92
N ILE A 109 -6.46 -5.09 -0.96
CA ILE A 109 -7.57 -4.29 -0.45
C ILE A 109 -8.04 -3.30 -1.52
N TYR A 110 -7.17 -2.36 -1.91
CA TYR A 110 -7.54 -1.21 -2.72
C TYR A 110 -7.78 -1.58 -4.19
N ARG A 111 -7.04 -2.55 -4.74
CA ARG A 111 -7.15 -2.91 -6.16
C ARG A 111 -7.94 -4.21 -6.35
N GLY A 112 -7.79 -5.16 -5.43
CA GLY A 112 -8.50 -6.44 -5.50
C GLY A 112 -9.98 -6.33 -5.13
N TYR A 113 -10.26 -5.80 -3.94
CA TYR A 113 -11.61 -5.80 -3.39
C TYR A 113 -12.42 -4.55 -3.75
N MET A 114 -11.82 -3.36 -3.75
CA MET A 114 -12.58 -2.11 -3.95
C MET A 114 -12.93 -1.80 -5.42
N ILE A 115 -12.14 -2.29 -6.38
CA ILE A 115 -12.36 -1.95 -7.80
C ILE A 115 -13.48 -2.78 -8.40
N SER A 116 -14.59 -2.11 -8.73
CA SER A 116 -15.76 -2.67 -9.43
C SER A 116 -16.08 -1.93 -10.73
N ASP A 117 -16.11 -0.60 -10.69
CA ASP A 117 -16.43 0.29 -11.81
C ASP A 117 -15.31 1.33 -12.05
N MET A 118 -15.46 2.28 -12.98
CA MET A 118 -14.44 3.32 -13.20
C MET A 118 -14.39 4.33 -12.05
N THR A 119 -15.52 4.64 -11.43
CA THR A 119 -15.59 5.57 -10.30
C THR A 119 -14.81 5.05 -9.09
N SER A 120 -14.81 3.72 -8.90
CA SER A 120 -14.08 3.06 -7.82
C SER A 120 -12.56 3.24 -7.90
N VAL A 121 -12.01 3.51 -9.09
CA VAL A 121 -10.57 3.78 -9.26
C VAL A 121 -10.16 5.08 -8.57
N TYR A 122 -10.99 6.11 -8.63
CA TYR A 122 -10.69 7.40 -8.01
C TYR A 122 -10.87 7.35 -6.50
N VAL A 123 -11.94 6.70 -6.04
CA VAL A 123 -12.23 6.57 -4.60
C VAL A 123 -11.19 5.69 -3.90
N GLN A 124 -10.79 4.55 -4.48
CA GLN A 124 -9.72 3.74 -3.88
C GLN A 124 -8.39 4.48 -3.84
N ALA A 125 -8.07 5.28 -4.86
CA ALA A 125 -6.83 6.05 -4.89
C ALA A 125 -6.81 7.07 -3.76
N PHE A 126 -7.91 7.80 -3.57
CA PHE A 126 -8.05 8.74 -2.47
C PHE A 126 -7.95 8.06 -1.10
N LEU A 127 -8.69 6.96 -0.90
CA LEU A 127 -8.68 6.23 0.38
C LEU A 127 -7.31 5.61 0.68
N TRP A 128 -6.63 5.07 -0.34
CA TRP A 128 -5.26 4.58 -0.22
C TRP A 128 -4.30 5.69 0.20
N SER A 129 -4.40 6.87 -0.42
CA SER A 129 -3.58 8.02 -0.06
C SER A 129 -3.78 8.51 1.36
N LEU A 130 -4.92 8.24 2.01
CA LEU A 130 -5.11 8.63 3.42
C LEU A 130 -4.11 7.94 4.36
N LEU A 131 -3.56 6.78 3.99
CA LEU A 131 -2.45 6.14 4.72
C LEU A 131 -1.20 7.02 4.78
N HIS A 132 -1.06 7.92 3.80
CA HIS A 132 0.10 8.77 3.61
C HIS A 132 -0.18 10.24 3.95
N ILE A 133 -1.28 10.53 4.65
CA ILE A 133 -1.65 11.91 4.99
C ILE A 133 -0.60 12.61 5.88
N PHE A 134 0.12 11.83 6.69
CA PHE A 134 1.17 12.32 7.59
C PHE A 134 2.57 12.35 6.95
N ASP A 135 2.74 11.77 5.77
CA ASP A 135 3.99 11.80 4.98
C ASP A 135 4.17 13.13 4.22
N GLY A 136 3.18 14.03 4.31
CA GLY A 136 3.20 15.37 3.73
C GLY A 136 2.33 15.52 2.47
N LEU A 137 1.82 16.73 2.25
CA LEU A 137 0.84 17.02 1.20
C LEU A 137 1.32 16.61 -0.21
N TYR A 138 2.59 16.83 -0.52
CA TYR A 138 3.16 16.48 -1.82
C TYR A 138 3.13 14.97 -2.07
N PHE A 139 3.51 14.17 -1.06
CA PHE A 139 3.50 12.71 -1.16
C PHE A 139 2.06 12.15 -1.16
N PHE A 140 1.15 12.75 -0.38
CA PHE A 140 -0.28 12.47 -0.44
C PHE A 140 -0.85 12.67 -1.86
N LEU A 141 -0.61 13.84 -2.48
CA LEU A 141 -1.11 14.10 -3.85
C LEU A 141 -0.47 13.17 -4.89
N TRP A 142 0.81 12.84 -4.72
CA TRP A 142 1.50 11.88 -5.57
C TRP A 142 0.90 10.49 -5.50
N THR A 143 0.62 9.99 -4.30
CA THR A 143 -0.01 8.68 -4.11
C THR A 143 -1.43 8.64 -4.69
N ILE A 144 -2.16 9.76 -4.76
CA ILE A 144 -3.44 9.80 -5.47
C ILE A 144 -3.22 9.53 -6.96
N LEU A 145 -2.27 10.25 -7.58
CA LEU A 145 -1.97 10.11 -9.01
C LEU A 145 -1.52 8.69 -9.36
N ILE A 146 -0.54 8.17 -8.63
CA ILE A 146 -0.07 6.78 -8.79
C ILE A 146 -1.20 5.80 -8.51
N GLY A 147 -2.00 6.05 -7.48
CA GLY A 147 -3.10 5.20 -7.10
C GLY A 147 -4.15 5.05 -8.19
N ILE A 148 -4.42 6.14 -8.93
CA ILE A 148 -5.29 6.10 -10.12
C ILE A 148 -4.65 5.23 -11.21
N VAL A 149 -3.37 5.43 -11.53
CA VAL A 149 -2.68 4.66 -12.58
C VAL A 149 -2.67 3.16 -12.25
N LEU A 150 -2.30 2.80 -11.02
CA LEU A 150 -2.35 1.41 -10.55
C LEU A 150 -3.78 0.86 -10.59
N GLY A 151 -4.77 1.64 -10.17
CA GLY A 151 -6.17 1.23 -10.24
C GLY A 151 -6.67 0.97 -11.66
N LEU A 152 -6.23 1.77 -12.65
CA LEU A 152 -6.54 1.54 -14.06
C LEU A 152 -5.89 0.25 -14.59
N ILE A 153 -4.62 0.00 -14.24
CA ILE A 153 -3.91 -1.24 -14.58
C ILE A 153 -4.65 -2.43 -13.97
N ALA A 154 -4.93 -2.38 -12.67
CA ALA A 154 -5.63 -3.42 -11.93
C ALA A 154 -7.01 -3.74 -12.50
N LYS A 155 -7.79 -2.70 -12.84
CA LYS A 155 -9.11 -2.86 -13.44
C LYS A 155 -9.08 -3.61 -14.76
N ARG A 156 -8.08 -3.31 -15.60
CA ARG A 156 -7.98 -3.87 -16.95
C ARG A 156 -7.30 -5.24 -16.99
N TYR A 157 -6.32 -5.45 -16.13
CA TYR A 157 -5.40 -6.58 -16.24
C TYR A 157 -5.40 -7.51 -15.02
N GLY A 158 -6.01 -7.13 -13.91
CA GLY A 158 -5.87 -7.81 -12.61
C GLY A 158 -4.71 -7.24 -11.79
N ILE A 159 -4.56 -7.70 -10.55
CA ILE A 159 -3.73 -7.00 -9.55
C ILE A 159 -2.27 -7.47 -9.48
N LEU A 160 -1.91 -8.58 -10.14
CA LEU A 160 -0.53 -9.07 -10.08
C LEU A 160 0.50 -8.03 -10.56
N PRO A 161 0.30 -7.28 -11.66
CA PRO A 161 1.24 -6.25 -12.07
C PRO A 161 1.40 -5.15 -11.02
N THR A 162 0.32 -4.76 -10.35
CA THR A 162 0.35 -3.68 -9.35
C THR A 162 0.99 -4.14 -8.05
N ILE A 163 0.78 -5.39 -7.63
CA ILE A 163 1.54 -6.03 -6.53
C ILE A 163 3.04 -5.95 -6.82
N LEU A 164 3.47 -6.37 -8.01
CA LEU A 164 4.89 -6.37 -8.35
C LEU A 164 5.47 -4.96 -8.39
N ILE A 165 4.76 -4.01 -9.01
CA ILE A 165 5.18 -2.60 -9.04
C ILE A 165 5.36 -2.09 -7.61
N HIS A 166 4.36 -2.25 -6.77
CA HIS A 166 4.36 -1.70 -5.42
C HIS A 166 5.44 -2.34 -4.55
N VAL A 167 5.50 -3.67 -4.48
CA VAL A 167 6.48 -4.40 -3.66
C VAL A 167 7.91 -4.07 -4.10
N ILE A 168 8.19 -4.10 -5.40
CA ILE A 168 9.54 -3.82 -5.90
C ILE A 168 9.92 -2.37 -5.64
N SER A 169 9.00 -1.42 -5.84
CA SER A 169 9.24 -0.02 -5.50
C SER A 169 9.49 0.20 -4.01
N ASN A 170 8.78 -0.49 -3.12
CA ASN A 170 9.03 -0.42 -1.68
C ASN A 170 10.41 -0.96 -1.32
N ILE A 171 10.80 -2.11 -1.89
CA ILE A 171 12.14 -2.69 -1.67
C ILE A 171 13.23 -1.74 -2.18
N ILE A 172 13.09 -1.22 -3.40
CA ILE A 172 14.08 -0.28 -3.96
C ILE A 172 14.19 0.96 -3.07
N ARG A 173 13.07 1.52 -2.61
CA ARG A 173 13.06 2.67 -1.70
C ARG A 173 13.65 2.35 -0.33
N ALA A 174 13.53 1.12 0.15
CA ALA A 174 14.17 0.70 1.40
C ALA A 174 15.69 0.53 1.25
N LEU A 175 16.21 0.33 0.03
CA LEU A 175 17.63 0.08 -0.25
C LEU A 175 18.41 1.34 -0.70
N LEU A 176 17.73 2.38 -1.16
CA LEU A 176 18.31 3.65 -1.63
C LEU A 176 18.24 4.73 -0.54
#